data_AF-A0A967SUX1-F1
#
_entry.id   AF-A0A967SUX1-F1
#
_cell.length_a   1.000
_cell.length_b   1.000
_cell.length_c   1.000
_cell.angle_alpha   90.00
_cell.angle_beta   90.00
_cell.angle_gamma   90.00
#
_symmetry.space_group_name_H-M   'P 1'
#
loop_
_entity.id
_entity.type
_entity.pdbx_description
1 polymer ?
#
loop_
_entity_poly.entity_id
_entity_poly.type
_entity_poly.pdbx_seq_one_letter_code
_entity_poly.pdbx_strand_id
1 'polypeptide(L)'
;EFGFHIATFQHVLEGYKVADEIAAHGSGASTFSDWWAYKMEAYDAIPHNAAIMARRGVVVSINSDSDEEMRHLNQEAGKTMKWGGLSEDEALRLVTINPAIQLGVEDRVGSIEVGKDA
;
A
#
# COMPACT_ATOMS: atom_id res chain seq x y z
N GLU A 1 21.06 -11.17 -11.84
CA GLU A 1 21.81 -10.56 -12.96
C GLU A 1 22.29 -9.15 -12.64
N PHE A 2 21.43 -8.27 -12.10
CA PHE A 2 21.78 -6.86 -11.85
C PHE A 2 22.11 -6.48 -10.40
N GLY A 3 22.05 -7.41 -9.45
CA GLY A 3 22.50 -7.20 -8.06
C GLY A 3 21.61 -6.29 -7.20
N PHE A 4 20.41 -5.94 -7.64
CA PHE A 4 19.42 -5.21 -6.85
C PHE A 4 18.20 -6.10 -6.54
N HIS A 5 17.51 -5.75 -5.46
CA HIS A 5 16.23 -6.33 -5.09
C HIS A 5 15.15 -5.28 -5.25
N ILE A 6 14.01 -5.64 -5.83
CA ILE A 6 12.87 -4.72 -5.92
C ILE A 6 12.30 -4.56 -4.51
N ALA A 7 12.32 -3.33 -3.99
CA ALA A 7 11.77 -3.05 -2.67
C ALA A 7 10.24 -2.97 -2.70
N THR A 8 9.67 -2.20 -3.63
CA THR A 8 8.24 -1.93 -3.70
C THR A 8 7.79 -1.70 -5.13
N PHE A 9 6.70 -2.35 -5.55
CA PHE A 9 6.01 -2.03 -6.80
C PHE A 9 5.06 -0.83 -6.62
N GLN A 10 4.96 0.01 -7.66
CA GLN A 10 4.13 1.23 -7.64
C GLN A 10 2.87 1.06 -8.49
N HIS A 11 1.80 1.75 -8.09
CA HIS A 11 0.42 1.63 -8.59
C HIS A 11 -0.22 0.25 -8.38
N VAL A 12 0.41 -0.82 -8.88
CA VAL A 12 0.07 -2.23 -8.63
C VAL A 12 -1.44 -2.52 -8.64
N LEU A 13 -2.16 -1.90 -9.57
CA LEU A 13 -3.63 -1.84 -9.60
C LEU A 13 -4.30 -3.22 -9.74
N GLU A 14 -3.56 -4.17 -10.31
CA GLU A 14 -3.97 -5.58 -10.45
C GLU A 14 -3.11 -6.53 -9.61
N GLY A 15 -2.42 -6.03 -8.58
CA GLY A 15 -1.57 -6.82 -7.71
C GLY A 15 -2.29 -7.97 -7.02
N TYR A 16 -3.59 -7.84 -6.76
CA TYR A 16 -4.45 -8.91 -6.25
C TYR A 16 -4.42 -10.18 -7.10
N LYS A 17 -4.11 -10.09 -8.41
CA LYS A 17 -4.02 -11.24 -9.31
C LYS A 17 -2.75 -12.08 -9.08
N VAL A 18 -1.71 -11.47 -8.49
CA VAL A 18 -0.37 -12.06 -8.28
C VAL A 18 0.17 -11.80 -6.87
N ALA A 19 -0.74 -11.67 -5.90
CA ALA A 19 -0.39 -11.25 -4.55
C ALA A 19 0.51 -12.27 -3.82
N ASP A 20 0.30 -13.56 -4.09
CA ASP A 20 1.11 -14.64 -3.50
C ASP A 20 2.55 -14.58 -4.02
N GLU A 21 2.75 -14.24 -5.30
CA GLU A 21 4.08 -14.06 -5.90
C GLU A 21 4.79 -12.80 -5.37
N ILE A 22 4.07 -11.69 -5.20
CA ILE A 22 4.61 -10.47 -4.59
C ILE A 22 5.08 -10.77 -3.16
N ALA A 23 4.25 -11.47 -2.37
CA ALA A 23 4.58 -11.86 -1.01
C ALA A 23 5.79 -12.82 -0.97
N ALA A 24 5.86 -13.81 -1.86
CA ALA A 24 6.98 -14.74 -1.96
C ALA A 24 8.28 -14.06 -2.38
N HIS A 25 8.20 -13.03 -3.24
CA HIS A 25 9.36 -12.21 -3.59
C HIS A 25 9.86 -11.37 -2.41
N GLY A 26 8.94 -10.93 -1.54
CA GLY A 26 9.24 -10.03 -0.42
C GLY A 26 9.17 -8.54 -0.80
N SER A 27 8.64 -8.20 -1.98
CA SER A 27 8.38 -6.81 -2.34
C SER A 27 7.18 -6.25 -1.59
N GLY A 28 7.21 -4.96 -1.28
CA GLY A 28 6.03 -4.18 -0.97
C GLY A 28 5.17 -3.88 -2.20
N ALA A 29 3.96 -3.40 -1.96
CA ALA A 29 3.07 -2.85 -2.99
C ALA A 29 2.51 -1.50 -2.53
N SER A 30 2.64 -0.48 -3.36
CA SER A 30 2.01 0.83 -3.14
C SER A 30 0.95 1.04 -4.20
N THR A 31 -0.31 1.15 -3.78
CA THR A 31 -1.48 1.17 -4.69
C THR A 31 -2.39 2.34 -4.38
N PHE A 32 -3.30 2.62 -5.31
CA PHE A 32 -4.45 3.47 -5.04
C PHE A 32 -5.54 2.69 -4.31
N SER A 33 -6.35 3.42 -3.55
CA SER A 33 -7.54 2.96 -2.84
C SER A 33 -8.69 2.62 -3.80
N ASP A 34 -9.00 3.52 -4.75
CA ASP A 34 -10.10 3.35 -5.70
C ASP A 34 -9.98 4.11 -7.03
N TRP A 35 -8.78 4.54 -7.42
CA TRP A 35 -8.54 5.16 -8.73
C TRP A 35 -8.36 4.11 -9.82
N TRP A 36 -9.31 4.03 -10.77
CA TRP A 36 -9.27 3.07 -11.87
C TRP A 36 -10.07 3.53 -13.11
N ALA A 37 -10.05 2.75 -14.18
CA ALA A 37 -10.75 2.99 -15.46
C ALA A 37 -10.40 4.29 -16.22
N TYR A 38 -9.32 4.97 -15.85
CA TYR A 38 -8.81 6.16 -16.56
C TYR A 38 -7.84 5.80 -17.70
N LYS A 39 -7.35 4.54 -17.74
CA LYS A 39 -6.49 3.96 -18.77
C LYS A 39 -6.82 2.48 -18.94
N MET A 40 -6.44 1.89 -20.09
CA MET A 40 -6.61 0.45 -20.35
C MET A 40 -5.92 -0.43 -19.30
N GLU A 41 -4.72 -0.06 -18.85
CA GLU A 41 -3.99 -0.80 -17.80
C GLU A 41 -4.61 -0.71 -16.40
N ALA A 42 -5.56 0.21 -16.20
CA ALA A 42 -6.26 0.43 -14.95
C ALA A 42 -7.70 -0.11 -15.01
N TYR A 43 -8.04 -0.90 -16.03
CA TYR A 43 -9.42 -1.31 -16.29
C TYR A 43 -9.92 -2.36 -15.28
N ASP A 44 -9.09 -3.34 -14.92
CA ASP A 44 -9.47 -4.40 -13.96
C ASP A 44 -9.07 -4.07 -12.51
N ALA A 45 -8.74 -2.81 -12.20
CA ALA A 45 -8.48 -2.44 -10.82
C ALA A 45 -9.79 -2.50 -10.01
N ILE A 46 -9.65 -2.89 -8.75
CA ILE A 46 -10.77 -3.03 -7.81
C ILE A 46 -10.40 -2.42 -6.46
N PRO A 47 -11.37 -1.90 -5.69
CA PRO A 47 -11.06 -1.25 -4.41
C PRO A 47 -10.62 -2.26 -3.33
N HIS A 48 -10.72 -3.56 -3.62
CA HIS A 48 -10.31 -4.65 -2.75
C HIS A 48 -8.82 -4.97 -2.90
N ASN A 49 -8.12 -4.40 -3.90
CA ASN A 49 -6.76 -4.75 -4.27
C ASN A 49 -5.80 -4.71 -3.07
N ALA A 50 -5.79 -3.58 -2.36
CA ALA A 50 -4.94 -3.38 -1.19
C ALA A 50 -5.20 -4.43 -0.09
N ALA A 51 -6.47 -4.69 0.21
CA ALA A 51 -6.86 -5.63 1.27
C ALA A 51 -6.56 -7.09 0.90
N ILE A 52 -6.73 -7.47 -0.37
CA ILE A 52 -6.37 -8.80 -0.85
C ILE A 52 -4.87 -9.01 -0.72
N MET A 53 -4.05 -8.07 -1.21
CA MET A 53 -2.59 -8.14 -1.09
C MET A 53 -2.13 -8.18 0.36
N ALA A 54 -2.69 -7.33 1.24
CA ALA A 54 -2.35 -7.31 2.66
C ALA A 54 -2.64 -8.66 3.34
N ARG A 55 -3.77 -9.30 3.03
CA ARG A 55 -4.13 -10.63 3.54
C ARG A 55 -3.22 -11.75 3.04
N ARG A 56 -2.56 -11.56 1.89
CA ARG A 56 -1.53 -12.49 1.39
C ARG A 56 -0.15 -12.25 2.00
N GLY A 57 -0.02 -11.26 2.90
CA GLY A 57 1.24 -10.96 3.58
C GLY A 57 2.11 -9.94 2.86
N VAL A 58 1.60 -9.28 1.82
CA VAL A 58 2.32 -8.16 1.18
C VAL A 58 2.31 -6.95 2.12
N VAL A 59 3.45 -6.27 2.25
CA VAL A 59 3.51 -4.95 2.90
C VAL A 59 2.88 -3.94 1.94
N VAL A 60 1.61 -3.57 2.18
CA VAL A 60 0.84 -2.69 1.30
C VAL A 60 0.78 -1.27 1.84
N SER A 61 0.91 -0.27 0.98
CA SER A 61 0.62 1.13 1.28
C SER A 61 -0.40 1.72 0.33
N ILE A 62 -1.13 2.75 0.79
CA ILE A 62 -1.93 3.62 -0.06
C ILE A 62 -1.11 4.88 -0.37
N ASN A 63 -0.99 5.22 -1.64
CA ASN A 63 -0.42 6.50 -2.09
C ASN A 63 -1.45 7.26 -2.95
N SER A 64 -1.26 8.56 -3.14
CA SER A 64 -2.21 9.41 -3.88
C SER A 64 -1.78 9.73 -5.31
N ASP A 65 -0.47 9.74 -5.60
CA ASP A 65 0.10 10.27 -6.86
C ASP A 65 -0.47 11.67 -7.23
N SER A 66 -0.80 12.46 -6.19
CA SER A 66 -1.57 13.70 -6.30
C SER A 66 -1.20 14.66 -5.17
N ASP A 67 -0.87 15.90 -5.54
CA ASP A 67 -0.52 17.00 -4.64
C ASP A 67 -1.68 17.43 -3.73
N GLU A 68 -2.92 17.12 -4.12
CA GLU A 68 -4.13 17.48 -3.39
C GLU A 68 -4.57 16.32 -2.48
N GLU A 69 -4.73 15.13 -3.05
CA GLU A 69 -5.29 13.97 -2.33
C GLU A 69 -4.32 13.41 -1.29
N MET A 70 -3.02 13.72 -1.38
CA MET A 70 -2.04 13.42 -0.32
C MET A 70 -2.52 13.90 1.06
N ARG A 71 -3.29 14.99 1.12
CA ARG A 71 -3.84 15.56 2.35
C ARG A 71 -5.03 14.79 2.92
N HIS A 72 -5.54 13.83 2.15
CA HIS A 72 -6.75 13.06 2.42
C HIS A 72 -6.48 11.55 2.49
N LEU A 73 -5.20 11.13 2.59
CA LEU A 73 -4.82 9.71 2.66
C LEU A 73 -5.48 8.93 3.81
N ASN A 74 -5.90 9.60 4.89
CA ASN A 74 -6.70 8.98 5.95
C ASN A 74 -8.10 8.55 5.46
N GLN A 75 -8.71 9.31 4.55
CA GLN A 75 -9.98 8.93 3.91
C GLN A 75 -9.74 7.79 2.92
N GLU A 76 -8.65 7.85 2.17
CA GLU A 76 -8.25 6.81 1.21
C GLU A 76 -7.97 5.47 1.89
N ALA A 77 -7.27 5.48 3.03
CA ALA A 77 -7.11 4.31 3.88
C ALA A 77 -8.47 3.79 4.39
N GLY A 78 -9.38 4.67 4.81
CA GLY A 78 -10.73 4.30 5.26
C GLY A 78 -11.56 3.56 4.20
N LYS A 79 -11.36 3.84 2.90
CA LYS A 79 -12.02 3.09 1.82
C LYS A 79 -11.67 1.60 1.84
N THR A 80 -10.47 1.24 2.29
CA THR A 80 -10.06 -0.17 2.41
C THR A 80 -10.82 -0.92 3.52
N MET A 81 -11.34 -0.21 4.51
CA MET A 81 -12.26 -0.79 5.50
C MET A 81 -13.61 -1.09 4.85
N LYS A 82 -14.15 -0.13 4.08
CA LYS A 82 -15.45 -0.26 3.42
C LYS A 82 -15.50 -1.40 2.40
N TRP A 83 -14.49 -1.47 1.52
CA TRP A 83 -14.45 -2.44 0.43
C TRP A 83 -13.71 -3.70 0.83
N GLY A 84 -12.53 -3.54 1.42
CA GLY A 84 -11.66 -4.64 1.79
C GLY A 84 -12.04 -5.34 3.08
N GLY A 85 -12.76 -4.68 4.00
CA GLY A 85 -13.04 -5.21 5.34
C GLY A 85 -11.80 -5.27 6.22
N LEU A 86 -10.83 -4.38 6.01
CA LEU A 86 -9.73 -4.18 6.95
C LEU A 86 -10.24 -3.52 8.23
N SER A 87 -9.63 -3.87 9.36
CA SER A 87 -9.79 -3.15 10.62
C SER A 87 -9.22 -1.74 10.55
N GLU A 88 -9.59 -0.90 11.52
CA GLU A 88 -9.03 0.47 11.65
C GLU A 88 -7.51 0.44 11.76
N ASP A 89 -6.96 -0.49 12.55
CA ASP A 89 -5.52 -0.66 12.72
C ASP A 89 -4.84 -1.07 11.42
N GLU A 90 -5.40 -2.04 10.69
CA GLU A 90 -4.86 -2.47 9.38
C GLU A 90 -4.88 -1.32 8.37
N ALA A 91 -5.98 -0.55 8.31
CA ALA A 91 -6.09 0.60 7.43
C ALA A 91 -5.10 1.71 7.78
N LEU A 92 -4.94 2.02 9.07
CA LEU A 92 -3.99 3.05 9.52
C LEU A 92 -2.55 2.68 9.16
N ARG A 93 -2.18 1.40 9.23
CA ARG A 93 -0.85 0.91 8.84
C ARG A 93 -0.51 1.21 7.37
N LEU A 94 -1.51 1.20 6.47
CA LEU A 94 -1.32 1.46 5.04
C LEU A 94 -0.80 2.88 4.74
N VAL A 95 -0.96 3.82 5.66
CA VAL A 95 -0.55 5.22 5.50
C VAL A 95 0.44 5.68 6.60
N THR A 96 0.98 4.73 7.38
CA THR A 96 1.93 5.00 8.46
C THR A 96 3.14 4.06 8.40
N ILE A 97 3.11 2.94 9.12
CA ILE A 97 4.26 2.05 9.26
C ILE A 97 4.60 1.32 7.95
N ASN A 98 3.61 0.93 7.14
CA ASN A 98 3.88 0.21 5.91
C ASN A 98 4.65 1.03 4.87
N PRO A 99 4.26 2.28 4.53
CA PRO A 99 5.09 3.11 3.66
C PRO A 99 6.46 3.45 4.27
N ALA A 100 6.57 3.56 5.60
CA ALA A 100 7.87 3.75 6.26
C ALA A 100 8.81 2.54 6.03
N ILE A 101 8.30 1.31 6.15
CA ILE A 101 9.03 0.07 5.83
C ILE A 101 9.45 0.06 4.36
N GLN A 102 8.54 0.42 3.45
CA GLN A 102 8.83 0.44 2.00
C GLN A 102 9.90 1.47 1.61
N LEU A 103 10.02 2.55 2.39
CA LEU A 103 11.01 3.61 2.21
C LEU A 103 12.32 3.35 2.99
N GLY A 104 12.36 2.33 3.86
CA GLY A 104 13.51 2.01 4.71
C GLY A 104 13.79 3.07 5.79
N VAL A 105 12.73 3.65 6.36
CA VAL A 105 12.78 4.69 7.41
C VAL A 105 11.88 4.37 8.59
N GLU A 106 11.46 3.12 8.73
CA GLU A 106 10.61 2.63 9.81
C GLU A 106 11.29 2.69 11.19
N ASP A 107 12.61 2.83 11.25
CA ASP A 107 13.38 3.10 12.46
C ASP A 107 13.20 4.54 12.95
N ARG A 108 12.75 5.44 12.08
CA ARG A 108 12.56 6.87 12.37
C ARG A 108 11.10 7.29 12.45
N VAL A 109 10.22 6.75 11.61
CA VAL A 109 8.81 7.19 11.51
C VAL A 109 7.82 6.03 11.34
N GLY A 110 6.52 6.35 11.31
CA GLY A 110 5.46 5.39 11.00
C GLY A 110 4.80 4.72 12.21
N SER A 111 5.30 4.93 13.42
CA SER A 111 4.67 4.51 14.69
C SER A 111 5.10 5.43 15.84
N ILE A 112 4.35 5.39 16.95
CA ILE A 112 4.66 6.13 18.17
C ILE A 112 5.43 5.20 19.11
N GLU A 113 6.75 5.22 19.00
CA GLU A 113 7.65 4.36 19.79
C GLU A 113 8.85 5.19 20.29
N VAL A 114 9.41 4.80 21.45
CA VAL A 114 10.57 5.51 22.02
C VAL A 114 11.75 5.42 21.06
N GLY A 115 12.36 6.57 20.77
CA GLY A 115 13.53 6.70 19.89
C GLY A 115 13.21 7.09 18.45
N LYS A 116 11.94 7.12 18.06
CA LYS A 116 11.49 7.63 16.75
C LYS A 116 11.36 9.15 16.72
N ASP A 117 11.36 9.71 15.52
CA ASP A 117 11.21 11.15 15.26
C ASP A 117 9.83 11.65 15.75
N ALA A 118 9.79 12.87 16.29
CA ALA A 118 8.60 13.52 16.87
C ALA A 118 8.15 14.76 16.07
#